data_AF-A0A959FU64-F1
#
_entry.id   AF-A0A959FU64-F1
#
_cell.length_a   1.000
_cell.length_b   1.000
_cell.length_c   1.000
_cell.angle_alpha   90.00
_cell.angle_beta   90.00
_cell.angle_gamma   90.00
#
_symmetry.space_group_name_H-M   'P 1'
#
loop_
_entity.id
_entity.type
_entity.pdbx_description
1 polymer ?
#
loop_
_entity_poly.entity_id
_entity_poly.type
_entity_poly.pdbx_seq_one_letter_code
_entity_poly.pdbx_strand_id
1 'polypeptide(L)'
;SDEITEEEIAQRRDFREVTTFTIDPIDAKDFDDALSVRYLDDGHLEIGVHIADVSHYVKPDSQLDKEAYHRSTSVYLVDRVCPMLPERLSNELCSLRPNEDKLTFSAVFEFDKDFKVRRRWFGRAIIHSDRRFHYEEAQQILDQGKGDFYTELKQLNDIAKVLRKRRFRRGSIDFASEEVRFRLAEDGTPLEVYVKPSFETNKLIEEFMLLANREVATYISRKESARHERLPFVYRVHDDPDPEKAEELARFARALGFEMDVSSGEAIAKSYNRLIRAAEKDPTLKMLAPLAIRTMAKAIYTTENIGHYGLGFAHYTHFTSPIRRYSDVLVHRILDKNLGKGQVHKANIRQLDEQCKHISAQEKKAAEAERESVKYKQVEFIEKHIGEVFPGKVNGLADFGVFVELNDSRCEGMIAFDRMDQPYEMGEGRLSIRGRRNGQLIRMGDEIKVRVIDTDIKRRRIEMEFVALSAKASENGRETAPRQNNGAPSPRRGRSGKGHRNARKK
;
A
#
# COMPACT_ATOMS: atom_id res chain seq x y z
N SER A 1 -6.90 -34.43 -11.05
CA SER A 1 -5.76 -35.33 -10.84
C SER A 1 -4.68 -34.53 -10.17
N ASP A 2 -3.97 -35.11 -9.21
CA ASP A 2 -2.89 -34.45 -8.49
C ASP A 2 -1.54 -34.67 -9.21
N GLU A 3 -1.51 -35.58 -10.19
CA GLU A 3 -0.33 -35.89 -11.00
C GLU A 3 -0.21 -34.93 -12.20
N ILE A 4 1.00 -34.39 -12.39
CA ILE A 4 1.38 -33.65 -13.58
C ILE A 4 1.82 -34.66 -14.64
N THR A 5 1.07 -34.73 -15.74
CA THR A 5 1.31 -35.69 -16.82
C THR A 5 2.45 -35.24 -17.73
N GLU A 6 3.19 -36.18 -18.33
CA GLU A 6 4.26 -35.88 -19.30
C GLU A 6 3.75 -35.05 -20.49
N GLU A 7 2.51 -35.27 -20.94
CA GLU A 7 1.89 -34.48 -22.00
C GLU A 7 1.69 -33.01 -21.62
N GLU A 8 1.49 -32.71 -20.34
CA GLU A 8 1.32 -31.35 -19.83
C GLU A 8 2.70 -30.68 -19.68
N ILE A 9 3.71 -31.43 -19.23
CA ILE A 9 5.10 -30.97 -19.14
C ILE A 9 5.62 -30.59 -20.53
N ALA A 10 5.38 -31.43 -21.54
CA ALA A 10 5.86 -31.21 -22.92
C ALA A 10 5.29 -29.92 -23.58
N GLN A 11 4.18 -29.38 -23.08
CA GLN A 11 3.57 -28.15 -23.59
C GLN A 11 4.08 -26.88 -22.90
N ARG A 12 4.92 -27.03 -21.87
CA ARG A 12 5.35 -25.94 -20.99
C ARG A 12 6.83 -25.63 -21.18
N ARG A 13 7.20 -24.37 -20.93
CA ARG A 13 8.61 -24.02 -20.80
C ARG A 13 9.15 -24.57 -19.48
N ASP A 14 10.24 -25.32 -19.55
CA ASP A 14 10.83 -25.97 -18.37
C ASP A 14 11.83 -25.04 -17.66
N PHE A 15 11.61 -24.84 -16.37
CA PHE A 15 12.47 -24.10 -15.44
C PHE A 15 12.88 -24.93 -14.23
N ARG A 16 12.62 -26.25 -14.20
CA ARG A 16 12.90 -27.10 -13.03
C ARG A 16 14.38 -27.13 -12.64
N GLU A 17 15.27 -26.99 -13.61
CA GLU A 17 16.73 -26.91 -13.40
C GLU A 17 17.24 -25.47 -13.19
N VAL A 18 16.35 -24.49 -12.99
CA VAL A 18 16.71 -23.09 -12.76
C VAL A 18 16.46 -22.75 -11.30
N THR A 19 17.46 -22.16 -10.67
CA THR A 19 17.36 -21.63 -9.31
C THR A 19 16.09 -20.81 -9.13
N THR A 20 15.15 -21.31 -8.34
CA THR A 20 13.81 -20.77 -8.14
C THR A 20 13.42 -20.85 -6.67
N PHE A 21 12.82 -19.79 -6.13
CA PHE A 21 12.36 -19.78 -4.74
C PHE A 21 11.15 -18.86 -4.52
N THR A 22 10.43 -19.07 -3.42
CA THR A 22 9.36 -18.18 -2.94
C THR A 22 9.83 -17.36 -1.74
N ILE A 23 9.25 -16.18 -1.52
CA ILE A 23 9.52 -15.35 -0.33
C ILE A 23 8.18 -14.83 0.22
N ASP A 24 7.78 -15.37 1.37
CA ASP A 24 6.42 -15.21 1.90
C ASP A 24 6.42 -14.88 3.40
N PRO A 25 5.27 -14.45 3.97
CA PRO A 25 5.07 -14.45 5.41
C PRO A 25 5.25 -15.85 6.03
N ILE A 26 5.61 -15.91 7.31
CA ILE A 26 5.84 -17.17 8.03
C ILE A 26 4.58 -18.05 8.09
N ASP A 27 3.43 -17.41 8.25
CA ASP A 27 2.10 -17.97 8.41
C ASP A 27 1.40 -18.31 7.08
N ALA A 28 1.97 -17.89 5.95
CA ALA A 28 1.42 -18.19 4.63
C ALA A 28 1.48 -19.69 4.29
N LYS A 29 0.46 -20.18 3.58
CA LYS A 29 0.36 -21.59 3.11
C LYS A 29 0.14 -21.69 1.60
N ASP A 30 -0.32 -20.59 1.00
CA ASP A 30 -0.71 -20.42 -0.39
C ASP A 30 0.30 -19.51 -1.10
N PHE A 31 1.37 -20.10 -1.63
CA PHE A 31 2.42 -19.36 -2.34
C PHE A 31 2.00 -19.15 -3.79
N ASP A 32 1.52 -17.95 -4.10
CA ASP A 32 1.05 -17.57 -5.44
C ASP A 32 2.21 -17.41 -6.43
N ASP A 33 3.37 -16.93 -5.96
CA ASP A 33 4.47 -16.46 -6.79
C ASP A 33 5.85 -17.01 -6.38
N ALA A 34 6.69 -17.23 -7.38
CA ALA A 34 8.09 -17.61 -7.24
C ALA A 34 8.97 -16.79 -8.20
N LEU A 35 10.22 -16.55 -7.80
CA LEU A 35 11.22 -15.89 -8.63
C LEU A 35 12.32 -16.88 -9.02
N SER A 36 12.68 -16.89 -10.30
CA SER A 36 13.85 -17.63 -10.79
C SER A 36 14.94 -16.70 -11.30
N VAL A 37 16.19 -17.14 -11.18
CA VAL A 37 17.37 -16.40 -11.63
C VAL A 37 18.24 -17.29 -12.49
N ARG A 38 18.45 -16.90 -13.75
CA ARG A 38 19.38 -17.55 -14.67
C ARG A 38 20.39 -16.53 -15.20
N TYR A 39 21.67 -16.83 -15.03
CA TYR A 39 22.77 -16.06 -15.62
C TYR A 39 22.95 -16.48 -17.08
N LEU A 40 23.05 -15.52 -18.00
CA LEU A 40 23.24 -15.77 -19.43
C LEU A 40 24.70 -15.52 -19.84
N ASP A 41 25.15 -16.19 -20.91
CA ASP A 41 26.55 -16.15 -21.37
C ASP A 41 27.05 -14.74 -21.77
N ASP A 42 26.14 -13.86 -22.20
CA ASP A 42 26.42 -12.46 -22.55
C ASP A 42 26.52 -11.52 -21.33
N GLY A 43 26.35 -12.09 -20.13
CA GLY A 43 26.32 -11.37 -18.86
C GLY A 43 25.00 -10.66 -18.58
N HIS A 44 23.93 -10.99 -19.32
CA HIS A 44 22.55 -10.63 -18.96
C HIS A 44 21.99 -11.59 -17.91
N LEU A 45 20.86 -11.19 -17.34
CA LEU A 45 20.10 -12.00 -16.38
C LEU A 45 18.72 -12.31 -16.95
N GLU A 46 18.32 -13.57 -16.97
CA GLU A 46 16.94 -13.97 -17.18
C GLU A 46 16.27 -14.17 -15.81
N ILE A 47 15.26 -13.36 -15.53
CA ILE A 47 14.47 -13.43 -14.29
C ILE A 47 13.06 -13.87 -14.65
N GLY A 48 12.61 -14.97 -14.06
CA GLY A 48 11.24 -15.45 -14.17
C GLY A 48 10.40 -14.99 -12.98
N VAL A 49 9.21 -14.45 -13.25
CA VAL A 49 8.13 -14.29 -12.29
C VAL A 49 7.11 -15.38 -12.59
N HIS A 50 7.09 -16.41 -11.75
CA HIS A 50 6.30 -17.62 -11.95
C HIS A 50 5.08 -17.59 -11.04
N ILE A 51 3.88 -17.57 -11.62
CA ILE A 51 2.63 -17.49 -10.87
C ILE A 51 1.91 -18.83 -10.93
N ALA A 52 1.33 -19.31 -9.84
CA ALA A 52 0.52 -20.53 -9.81
C ALA A 52 -0.51 -20.57 -10.96
N ASP A 53 -0.52 -21.64 -11.78
CA ASP A 53 -1.45 -21.77 -12.90
C ASP A 53 -2.83 -22.26 -12.44
N VAL A 54 -3.52 -21.45 -11.65
CA VAL A 54 -4.88 -21.72 -11.16
C VAL A 54 -5.85 -21.92 -12.33
N SER A 55 -5.61 -21.24 -13.45
CA SER A 55 -6.44 -21.36 -14.66
C SER A 55 -6.40 -22.76 -15.29
N HIS A 56 -5.32 -23.52 -15.05
CA HIS A 56 -5.23 -24.92 -15.43
C HIS A 56 -6.22 -25.78 -14.61
N TYR A 57 -6.32 -25.57 -13.30
CA TYR A 57 -7.17 -26.39 -12.42
C TYR A 57 -8.63 -25.93 -12.38
N VAL A 58 -8.86 -24.62 -12.39
CA VAL A 58 -10.20 -24.03 -12.34
C VAL A 58 -10.66 -23.78 -13.78
N LYS A 59 -11.38 -24.75 -14.36
CA LYS A 59 -11.89 -24.66 -15.74
C LYS A 59 -13.13 -23.76 -15.82
N PRO A 60 -13.28 -22.94 -16.88
CA PRO A 60 -14.47 -22.12 -17.10
C PRO A 60 -15.77 -22.91 -16.96
N ASP A 61 -16.80 -22.29 -16.39
CA ASP A 61 -18.17 -22.82 -16.20
C ASP A 61 -18.30 -24.03 -15.27
N SER A 62 -17.18 -24.53 -14.73
CA SER A 62 -17.19 -25.56 -13.68
C SER A 62 -17.80 -25.04 -12.38
N GLN A 63 -18.16 -25.95 -11.46
CA GLN A 63 -18.68 -25.55 -10.16
C GLN A 63 -17.65 -24.77 -9.33
N LEU A 64 -16.36 -25.14 -9.45
CA LEU A 64 -15.25 -24.41 -8.82
C LEU A 64 -15.14 -22.98 -9.38
N ASP A 65 -15.29 -22.81 -10.68
CA ASP A 65 -15.24 -21.50 -11.33
C ASP A 65 -16.39 -20.59 -10.88
N LYS A 66 -17.61 -21.13 -10.82
CA LYS A 66 -18.79 -20.41 -10.33
C LYS A 66 -18.62 -19.96 -8.88
N GLU A 67 -18.09 -20.83 -8.02
CA GLU A 67 -17.82 -20.48 -6.61
C GLU A 67 -16.69 -19.45 -6.48
N ALA A 68 -15.59 -19.63 -7.23
CA ALA A 68 -14.48 -18.69 -7.24
C ALA A 68 -14.91 -17.31 -7.75
N TYR A 69 -15.76 -17.25 -8.78
CA TYR A 69 -16.37 -16.01 -9.25
C TYR A 69 -17.32 -15.40 -8.21
N HIS A 70 -18.18 -16.22 -7.60
CA HIS A 70 -19.11 -15.77 -6.56
C HIS A 70 -18.37 -15.07 -5.40
N ARG A 71 -17.29 -15.70 -4.88
CA ARG A 71 -16.42 -15.12 -3.85
C ARG A 71 -15.56 -13.97 -4.36
N SER A 72 -15.04 -14.09 -5.59
CA SER A 72 -14.12 -13.18 -6.29
C SER A 72 -12.76 -12.91 -5.63
N THR A 73 -12.66 -12.92 -4.31
CA THR A 73 -11.43 -12.69 -3.54
C THR A 73 -11.43 -13.50 -2.25
N SER A 74 -10.26 -13.89 -1.76
CA SER A 74 -10.11 -14.35 -0.37
C SER A 74 -10.32 -13.16 0.58
N VAL A 75 -10.83 -13.43 1.78
CA VAL A 75 -11.01 -12.43 2.85
C VAL A 75 -10.15 -12.80 4.05
N TYR A 76 -9.30 -11.88 4.50
CA TYR A 76 -8.33 -12.08 5.58
C TYR A 76 -8.76 -11.37 6.85
N LEU A 77 -9.57 -12.05 7.67
CA LEU A 77 -9.94 -11.56 9.00
C LEU A 77 -8.77 -11.76 9.96
N VAL A 78 -8.82 -11.09 11.12
CA VAL A 78 -7.72 -11.19 12.12
C VAL A 78 -7.54 -12.62 12.62
N ASP A 79 -8.63 -13.38 12.76
CA ASP A 79 -8.64 -14.72 13.36
C ASP A 79 -8.71 -15.87 12.36
N ARG A 80 -9.04 -15.59 11.09
CA ARG A 80 -9.22 -16.63 10.06
C ARG A 80 -9.14 -16.07 8.65
N VAL A 81 -8.94 -16.97 7.69
CA VAL A 81 -9.06 -16.67 6.26
C VAL A 81 -10.30 -17.34 5.70
N CYS A 82 -11.09 -16.62 4.91
CA CYS A 82 -12.14 -17.18 4.07
C CYS A 82 -11.60 -17.25 2.63
N PRO A 83 -11.04 -18.39 2.20
CA PRO A 83 -10.33 -18.47 0.93
C PRO A 83 -11.30 -18.46 -0.26
N MET A 84 -10.85 -17.89 -1.38
CA MET A 84 -11.60 -17.92 -2.65
C MET A 84 -11.74 -19.34 -3.19
N LEU A 85 -10.68 -20.13 -3.05
CA LEU A 85 -10.60 -21.51 -3.51
C LEU A 85 -10.58 -22.48 -2.33
N PRO A 86 -10.99 -23.75 -2.51
CA PRO A 86 -10.81 -24.79 -1.50
C PRO A 86 -9.34 -24.97 -1.11
N GLU A 87 -9.08 -25.27 0.17
CA GLU A 87 -7.72 -25.36 0.71
C GLU A 87 -6.82 -26.38 -0.02
N ARG A 88 -7.39 -27.50 -0.47
CA ARG A 88 -6.66 -28.49 -1.29
C ARG A 88 -6.12 -27.90 -2.58
N LEU A 89 -6.83 -26.96 -3.20
CA LEU A 89 -6.34 -26.26 -4.38
C LEU A 89 -5.35 -25.15 -3.98
N SER A 90 -5.73 -24.29 -3.03
CA SER A 90 -4.93 -23.12 -2.68
C SER A 90 -3.60 -23.46 -2.00
N ASN A 91 -3.59 -24.43 -1.09
CA ASN A 91 -2.45 -24.72 -0.19
C ASN A 91 -1.60 -25.89 -0.67
N GLU A 92 -2.08 -26.68 -1.64
CA GLU A 92 -1.39 -27.88 -2.11
C GLU A 92 -1.14 -27.84 -3.62
N LEU A 93 -2.19 -27.96 -4.44
CA LEU A 93 -2.01 -28.13 -5.88
C LEU A 93 -1.47 -26.88 -6.59
N CYS A 94 -1.99 -25.70 -6.23
CA CYS A 94 -1.56 -24.43 -6.81
C CYS A 94 -0.39 -23.79 -6.05
N SER A 95 -0.29 -24.02 -4.73
CA SER A 95 0.78 -23.44 -3.91
C SER A 95 2.15 -23.89 -4.41
N LEU A 96 3.05 -22.93 -4.64
CA LEU A 96 4.40 -23.17 -5.17
C LEU A 96 5.36 -23.70 -4.08
N ARG A 97 4.99 -24.83 -3.47
CA ARG A 97 5.73 -25.46 -2.37
C ARG A 97 7.15 -25.86 -2.78
N PRO A 98 8.13 -25.79 -1.84
CA PRO A 98 9.49 -26.16 -2.14
C PRO A 98 9.62 -27.68 -2.39
N ASN A 99 10.58 -28.05 -3.23
CA ASN A 99 10.92 -29.42 -3.62
C ASN A 99 9.79 -30.19 -4.33
N GLU A 100 8.89 -29.47 -5.01
CA GLU A 100 7.79 -30.03 -5.78
C GLU A 100 7.72 -29.39 -7.17
N ASP A 101 7.42 -30.20 -8.18
CA ASP A 101 7.12 -29.71 -9.52
C ASP A 101 5.75 -29.03 -9.53
N LYS A 102 5.70 -27.79 -10.04
CA LYS A 102 4.48 -26.97 -10.03
C LYS A 102 4.22 -26.31 -11.38
N LEU A 103 2.95 -26.34 -11.79
CA LEU A 103 2.46 -25.69 -13.00
C LEU A 103 2.30 -24.19 -12.77
N THR A 104 2.88 -23.39 -13.65
CA THR A 104 2.87 -21.93 -13.53
C THR A 104 2.48 -21.23 -14.82
N PHE A 105 1.96 -20.02 -14.68
CA PHE A 105 1.87 -19.03 -15.73
C PHE A 105 2.93 -17.96 -15.43
N SER A 106 3.90 -17.83 -16.33
CA SER A 106 5.11 -17.07 -16.06
C SER A 106 5.22 -15.82 -16.92
N ALA A 107 5.81 -14.78 -16.34
CA ALA A 107 6.33 -13.60 -17.01
C ALA A 107 7.85 -13.56 -16.85
N VAL A 108 8.58 -13.72 -17.94
CA VAL A 108 10.04 -13.88 -17.94
C VAL A 108 10.69 -12.71 -18.64
N PHE A 109 11.71 -12.15 -18.01
CA PHE A 109 12.36 -10.91 -18.41
C PHE A 109 13.87 -11.10 -18.53
N GLU A 110 14.43 -10.64 -19.63
CA GLU A 110 15.88 -10.52 -19.75
C GLU A 110 16.30 -9.09 -19.43
N PHE A 111 17.20 -8.97 -18.45
CA PHE A 111 17.79 -7.72 -18.02
C PHE A 111 19.22 -7.60 -18.54
N ASP A 112 19.54 -6.44 -19.11
CA ASP A 112 20.91 -6.07 -19.40
C ASP A 112 21.68 -5.66 -18.12
N LYS A 113 22.96 -5.31 -18.30
CA LYS A 113 23.86 -4.85 -17.23
C LYS A 113 23.42 -3.55 -16.54
N ASP A 114 22.51 -2.78 -17.15
CA ASP A 114 21.89 -1.58 -16.57
C ASP A 114 20.52 -1.88 -15.92
N PHE A 115 20.16 -3.16 -15.79
CA PHE A 115 18.84 -3.63 -15.36
C PHE A 115 17.70 -3.05 -16.19
N LYS A 116 17.88 -2.91 -17.51
CA LYS A 116 16.81 -2.60 -18.46
C LYS A 116 16.28 -3.89 -19.07
N VAL A 117 14.97 -4.02 -19.14
CA VAL A 117 14.30 -5.17 -19.76
C VAL A 117 14.49 -5.13 -21.29
N ARG A 118 15.22 -6.11 -21.83
CA ARG A 118 15.52 -6.29 -23.25
C ARG A 118 14.53 -7.22 -23.93
N ARG A 119 14.31 -8.41 -23.38
CA ARG A 119 13.34 -9.39 -23.88
C ARG A 119 12.27 -9.69 -22.83
N ARG A 120 11.08 -10.05 -23.31
CA ARG A 120 9.96 -10.51 -22.49
C ARG A 120 9.39 -11.78 -23.10
N TRP A 121 8.98 -12.71 -22.26
CA TRP A 121 8.21 -13.87 -22.64
C TRP A 121 7.10 -14.08 -21.61
N PHE A 122 5.91 -14.45 -22.08
CA PHE A 122 4.78 -14.82 -21.24
C PHE A 122 4.28 -16.18 -21.70
N GLY A 123 3.88 -17.04 -20.77
CA GLY A 123 3.32 -18.33 -21.11
C GLY A 123 3.30 -19.32 -19.96
N ARG A 124 2.76 -20.50 -20.25
CA ARG A 124 2.75 -21.62 -19.32
C ARG A 124 4.14 -22.23 -19.18
N ALA A 125 4.52 -22.47 -17.93
CA ALA A 125 5.79 -23.04 -17.55
C ALA A 125 5.59 -24.10 -16.45
N ILE A 126 6.66 -24.83 -16.17
CA ILE A 126 6.79 -25.72 -15.03
C ILE A 126 8.06 -25.33 -14.26
N ILE A 127 7.96 -25.27 -12.93
CA ILE A 127 9.07 -24.94 -12.04
C ILE A 127 9.27 -26.06 -11.01
N HIS A 128 10.45 -26.08 -10.41
CA HIS A 128 10.75 -26.78 -9.18
C HIS A 128 11.29 -25.73 -8.20
N SER A 129 10.56 -25.44 -7.11
CA SER A 129 11.00 -24.42 -6.15
C SER A 129 12.08 -25.01 -5.25
N ASP A 130 13.32 -24.54 -5.35
CA ASP A 130 14.45 -25.05 -4.55
C ASP A 130 14.31 -24.68 -3.07
N ARG A 131 13.64 -23.56 -2.79
CA ARG A 131 13.53 -23.02 -1.43
C ARG A 131 12.29 -22.17 -1.21
N ARG A 132 11.76 -22.24 0.01
CA ARG A 132 10.84 -21.25 0.58
C ARG A 132 11.60 -20.38 1.58
N PHE A 133 11.57 -19.07 1.38
CA PHE A 133 12.08 -18.08 2.32
C PHE A 133 10.96 -17.43 3.12
N HIS A 134 11.28 -17.01 4.34
CA HIS A 134 10.54 -15.96 5.02
C HIS A 134 11.12 -14.58 4.67
N TYR A 135 10.28 -13.53 4.66
CA TYR A 135 10.76 -12.17 4.40
C TYR A 135 11.92 -11.73 5.31
N GLU A 136 11.81 -12.01 6.60
CA GLU A 136 12.82 -11.67 7.60
C GLU A 136 14.11 -12.47 7.40
N GLU A 137 14.00 -13.76 7.10
CA GLU A 137 15.15 -14.63 6.83
C GLU A 137 15.93 -14.18 5.58
N ALA A 138 15.23 -13.93 4.47
CA ALA A 138 15.85 -13.41 3.26
C ALA A 138 16.50 -12.02 3.50
N GLN A 139 15.90 -11.20 4.37
CA GLN A 139 16.47 -9.91 4.76
C GLN A 139 17.78 -10.11 5.54
N GLN A 140 17.79 -11.04 6.50
CA GLN A 140 18.99 -11.36 7.27
C GLN A 140 20.14 -11.84 6.38
N ILE A 141 19.86 -12.67 5.36
CA ILE A 141 20.87 -13.13 4.40
C ILE A 141 21.46 -11.95 3.61
N LEU A 142 20.60 -11.04 3.15
CA LEU A 142 21.03 -9.82 2.45
C LEU A 142 21.89 -8.92 3.34
N ASP A 143 21.50 -8.73 4.60
CA ASP A 143 22.19 -7.86 5.55
C ASP A 143 23.55 -8.43 5.97
N GLN A 144 23.65 -9.75 6.15
CA GLN A 144 24.89 -10.41 6.54
C GLN A 144 25.89 -10.57 5.38
N GLY A 145 25.44 -10.45 4.13
CA GLY A 145 26.30 -10.62 2.97
C GLY A 145 26.69 -12.08 2.68
N LYS A 146 26.02 -13.05 3.32
CA LYS A 146 26.33 -14.49 3.24
C LYS A 146 25.09 -15.31 3.55
N GLY A 147 25.06 -16.54 3.05
CA GLY A 147 23.94 -17.46 3.15
C GLY A 147 23.73 -18.17 1.83
N ASP A 148 22.90 -19.20 1.84
CA ASP A 148 22.45 -19.87 0.62
C ASP A 148 21.58 -18.94 -0.22
N PHE A 149 21.78 -19.01 -1.54
CA PHE A 149 21.16 -18.13 -2.55
C PHE A 149 21.42 -16.61 -2.35
N TYR A 150 22.46 -16.24 -1.58
CA TYR A 150 22.79 -14.82 -1.36
C TYR A 150 23.02 -14.07 -2.67
N THR A 151 23.71 -14.68 -3.64
CA THR A 151 24.05 -14.04 -4.91
C THR A 151 22.78 -13.68 -5.70
N GLU A 152 21.83 -14.61 -5.76
CA GLU A 152 20.55 -14.49 -6.44
C GLU A 152 19.67 -13.44 -5.75
N LEU A 153 19.51 -13.55 -4.43
CA LEU A 153 18.76 -12.57 -3.63
C LEU A 153 19.32 -11.16 -3.80
N LYS A 154 20.66 -11.02 -3.80
CA LYS A 154 21.32 -9.73 -4.00
C LYS A 154 21.02 -9.16 -5.38
N GLN A 155 21.12 -9.97 -6.44
CA GLN A 155 20.82 -9.51 -7.80
C GLN A 155 19.37 -9.06 -7.95
N LEU A 156 18.42 -9.85 -7.43
CA LEU A 156 17.00 -9.47 -7.42
C LEU A 156 16.78 -8.15 -6.66
N ASN A 157 17.42 -7.98 -5.50
CA ASN A 157 17.29 -6.75 -4.71
C ASN A 157 17.86 -5.52 -5.43
N ASP A 158 19.01 -5.66 -6.09
CA ASP A 158 19.64 -4.57 -6.84
C ASP A 158 18.76 -4.14 -8.04
N ILE A 159 18.16 -5.11 -8.74
CA ILE A 159 17.17 -4.84 -9.80
C ILE A 159 15.95 -4.13 -9.22
N ALA A 160 15.37 -4.65 -8.12
CA ALA A 160 14.17 -4.08 -7.50
C ALA A 160 14.37 -2.62 -7.07
N LYS A 161 15.53 -2.28 -6.47
CA LYS A 161 15.88 -0.89 -6.12
C LYS A 161 15.92 0.02 -7.33
N VAL A 162 16.48 -0.45 -8.45
CA VAL A 162 16.52 0.32 -9.70
C VAL A 162 15.13 0.49 -10.32
N LEU A 163 14.29 -0.56 -10.30
CA LEU A 163 12.90 -0.50 -10.75
C LEU A 163 12.10 0.53 -9.92
N ARG A 164 12.20 0.45 -8.59
CA ARG A 164 11.54 1.37 -7.65
C ARG A 164 11.95 2.82 -7.89
N LYS A 165 13.25 3.09 -8.01
CA LYS A 165 13.77 4.43 -8.30
C LYS A 165 13.21 4.98 -9.63
N ARG A 166 13.10 4.13 -10.66
CA ARG A 166 12.50 4.52 -11.95
C ARG A 166 11.00 4.78 -11.84
N ARG A 167 10.28 3.97 -11.05
CA ARG A 167 8.83 4.10 -10.79
C ARG A 167 8.50 5.42 -10.10
N PHE A 168 9.20 5.78 -9.02
CA PHE A 168 9.00 7.07 -8.35
C PHE A 168 9.38 8.28 -9.21
N ARG A 169 10.44 8.17 -10.03
CA ARG A 169 10.79 9.23 -10.98
C ARG A 169 9.69 9.48 -12.04
N ARG A 170 8.84 8.48 -12.30
CA ARG A 170 7.70 8.57 -13.22
C ARG A 170 6.40 9.00 -12.55
N GLY A 171 6.43 9.38 -11.27
CA GLY A 171 5.27 9.94 -10.58
C GLY A 171 4.42 8.96 -9.77
N SER A 172 4.87 7.72 -9.54
CA SER A 172 4.25 6.85 -8.53
C SER A 172 4.28 7.54 -7.16
N ILE A 173 3.27 7.27 -6.33
CA ILE A 173 3.15 7.87 -5.00
C ILE A 173 3.45 6.82 -3.93
N ASP A 174 4.24 7.19 -2.92
CA ASP A 174 4.64 6.29 -1.82
C ASP A 174 3.72 6.41 -0.61
N PHE A 175 2.53 5.83 -0.68
CA PHE A 175 1.66 5.75 0.49
C PHE A 175 1.99 4.52 1.32
N ALA A 176 3.09 4.59 2.09
CA ALA A 176 3.36 3.61 3.12
C ALA A 176 2.28 3.67 4.21
N SER A 177 1.49 2.60 4.36
CA SER A 177 0.56 2.44 5.47
C SER A 177 1.14 1.48 6.50
N GLU A 178 1.09 1.85 7.78
CA GLU A 178 1.40 0.96 8.88
C GLU A 178 0.25 -0.07 9.02
N GLU A 179 0.55 -1.36 8.87
CA GLU A 179 -0.44 -2.44 8.99
C GLU A 179 -0.42 -3.01 10.42
N VAL A 180 -1.57 -2.99 11.10
CA VAL A 180 -1.71 -3.52 12.46
C VAL A 180 -2.00 -5.02 12.42
N ARG A 181 -1.28 -5.80 13.25
CA ARG A 181 -1.44 -7.25 13.41
C ARG A 181 -1.60 -7.62 14.89
N PHE A 182 -2.07 -8.84 15.12
CA PHE A 182 -2.41 -9.33 16.45
C PHE A 182 -1.72 -10.65 16.72
N ARG A 183 -1.25 -10.84 17.96
CA ARG A 183 -0.96 -12.17 18.50
C ARG A 183 -2.21 -12.63 19.24
N LEU A 184 -2.79 -13.74 18.82
CA LEU A 184 -3.99 -14.30 19.44
C LEU A 184 -3.64 -15.48 20.36
N ALA A 185 -4.43 -15.67 21.41
CA ALA A 185 -4.46 -16.90 22.18
C ALA A 185 -5.18 -18.02 21.40
N GLU A 186 -5.15 -19.25 21.91
CA GLU A 186 -5.79 -20.41 21.28
C GLU A 186 -7.31 -20.26 21.12
N ASP A 187 -7.97 -19.53 22.03
CA ASP A 187 -9.39 -19.19 21.97
C ASP A 187 -9.71 -18.01 21.03
N GLY A 188 -8.69 -17.43 20.40
CA GLY A 188 -8.79 -16.30 19.49
C GLY A 188 -8.77 -14.92 20.17
N THR A 189 -8.61 -14.85 21.49
CA THR A 189 -8.52 -13.57 22.21
C THR A 189 -7.20 -12.85 21.91
N PRO A 190 -7.21 -11.53 21.62
CA PRO A 190 -5.98 -10.79 21.34
C PRO A 190 -5.13 -10.62 22.61
N LEU A 191 -3.87 -11.05 22.53
CA LEU A 191 -2.85 -10.93 23.57
C LEU A 191 -1.96 -9.71 23.35
N GLU A 192 -1.69 -9.37 22.09
CA GLU A 192 -0.79 -8.27 21.72
C GLU A 192 -1.25 -7.67 20.39
N VAL A 193 -1.07 -6.35 20.27
CA VAL A 193 -1.24 -5.60 19.03
C VAL A 193 0.10 -5.01 18.64
N TYR A 194 0.53 -5.24 17.40
CA TYR A 194 1.82 -4.76 16.91
C TYR A 194 1.73 -4.28 15.45
N VAL A 195 2.62 -3.37 15.07
CA VAL A 195 2.74 -2.92 13.69
C VAL A 195 3.62 -3.91 12.93
N LYS A 196 3.12 -4.42 11.81
CA LYS A 196 3.85 -5.34 10.95
C LYS A 196 5.10 -4.65 10.38
N PRO A 197 6.30 -5.23 10.56
CA PRO A 197 7.51 -4.68 9.97
C PRO A 197 7.47 -4.79 8.43
N SER A 198 8.03 -3.79 7.77
CA SER A 198 8.22 -3.78 6.31
C SER A 198 9.71 -3.84 5.99
N PHE A 199 10.14 -4.92 5.36
CA PHE A 199 11.53 -5.17 4.99
C PHE A 199 11.82 -4.78 3.54
N GLU A 200 13.11 -4.68 3.18
CA GLU A 200 13.51 -4.45 1.79
C GLU A 200 13.14 -5.65 0.90
N THR A 201 13.10 -6.86 1.47
CA THR A 201 12.62 -8.08 0.79
C THR A 201 11.12 -8.03 0.44
N ASN A 202 10.28 -7.39 1.26
CA ASN A 202 8.87 -7.14 0.88
C ASN A 202 8.81 -6.27 -0.38
N LYS A 203 9.60 -5.19 -0.40
CA LYS A 203 9.65 -4.27 -1.53
C LYS A 203 10.37 -4.87 -2.75
N LEU A 204 11.19 -5.89 -2.58
CA LEU A 204 11.79 -6.67 -3.67
C LEU A 204 10.70 -7.41 -4.42
N ILE A 205 9.90 -8.22 -3.72
CA ILE A 205 8.79 -8.98 -4.30
C ILE A 205 7.78 -8.02 -4.95
N GLU A 206 7.41 -6.93 -4.26
CA GLU A 206 6.50 -5.91 -4.78
C GLU A 206 6.92 -5.41 -6.18
N GLU A 207 8.20 -5.07 -6.38
CA GLU A 207 8.67 -4.51 -7.66
C GLU A 207 8.65 -5.53 -8.80
N PHE A 208 8.90 -6.81 -8.54
CA PHE A 208 8.77 -7.86 -9.56
C PHE A 208 7.31 -8.17 -9.90
N MET A 209 6.41 -8.16 -8.90
CA MET A 209 4.98 -8.32 -9.14
C MET A 209 4.42 -7.14 -9.94
N LEU A 210 4.80 -5.90 -9.58
CA LEU A 210 4.43 -4.70 -10.32
C LEU A 210 4.96 -4.74 -11.76
N LEU A 211 6.19 -5.23 -11.97
CA LEU A 211 6.76 -5.41 -13.30
C LEU A 211 5.93 -6.41 -14.12
N ALA A 212 5.63 -7.60 -13.59
CA ALA A 212 4.84 -8.62 -14.28
C ALA A 212 3.45 -8.09 -14.65
N ASN A 213 2.75 -7.51 -13.68
CA ASN A 213 1.43 -6.89 -13.85
C ASN A 213 1.42 -5.82 -14.96
N ARG A 214 2.38 -4.89 -14.92
CA ARG A 214 2.51 -3.82 -15.92
C ARG A 214 2.80 -4.37 -17.31
N GLU A 215 3.75 -5.30 -17.43
CA GLU A 215 4.20 -5.80 -18.73
C GLU A 215 3.12 -6.69 -19.39
N VAL A 216 2.34 -7.45 -18.61
CA VAL A 216 1.17 -8.20 -19.11
C VAL A 216 0.11 -7.25 -19.68
N ALA A 217 -0.27 -6.21 -18.93
CA ALA A 217 -1.23 -5.22 -19.41
C ALA A 217 -0.71 -4.48 -20.65
N THR A 218 0.57 -4.12 -20.67
CA THR A 218 1.23 -3.46 -21.80
C THR A 218 1.28 -4.37 -23.04
N TYR A 219 1.50 -5.67 -22.87
CA TYR A 219 1.50 -6.64 -23.96
C TYR A 219 0.15 -6.67 -24.68
N ILE A 220 -0.96 -6.77 -23.94
CA ILE A 220 -2.31 -6.78 -24.52
C ILE A 220 -2.62 -5.45 -25.22
N SER A 221 -2.34 -4.31 -24.57
CA SER A 221 -2.60 -2.99 -25.15
C SER A 221 -1.78 -2.73 -26.42
N ARG A 222 -0.51 -3.14 -26.46
CA ARG A 222 0.32 -3.06 -27.68
C ARG A 222 -0.23 -3.94 -28.79
N LYS A 223 -0.73 -5.13 -28.46
CA LYS A 223 -1.33 -6.04 -29.44
C LYS A 223 -2.64 -5.48 -30.01
N GLU A 224 -3.49 -4.90 -29.19
CA GLU A 224 -4.69 -4.15 -29.61
C GLU A 224 -4.32 -3.02 -30.58
N SER A 225 -3.33 -2.20 -30.21
CA SER A 225 -2.85 -1.07 -31.02
C SER A 225 -2.27 -1.52 -32.36
N ALA A 226 -1.37 -2.52 -32.35
CA ALA A 226 -0.72 -3.03 -33.56
C ALA A 226 -1.70 -3.68 -34.55
N ARG A 227 -2.88 -4.11 -34.07
CA ARG A 227 -3.91 -4.73 -34.88
C ARG A 227 -5.05 -3.81 -35.25
N HIS A 228 -5.13 -2.61 -34.66
CA HIS A 228 -6.28 -1.72 -34.77
C HIS A 228 -7.61 -2.41 -34.42
N GLU A 229 -7.57 -3.35 -33.47
CA GLU A 229 -8.71 -4.17 -33.08
C GLU A 229 -8.81 -4.21 -31.56
N ARG A 230 -9.97 -3.84 -31.00
CA ARG A 230 -10.21 -3.90 -29.55
C ARG A 230 -10.04 -5.33 -29.03
N LEU A 231 -9.24 -5.49 -27.99
CA LEU A 231 -9.03 -6.74 -27.26
C LEU A 231 -9.57 -6.58 -25.83
N PRO A 232 -10.82 -7.00 -25.58
CA PRO A 232 -11.38 -6.94 -24.23
C PRO A 232 -10.50 -7.69 -23.23
N PHE A 233 -10.12 -6.99 -22.17
CA PHE A 233 -9.19 -7.46 -21.15
C PHE A 233 -9.55 -6.85 -19.80
N VAL A 234 -9.06 -7.42 -18.70
CA VAL A 234 -9.29 -6.89 -17.36
C VAL A 234 -8.14 -5.95 -17.02
N TYR A 235 -8.45 -4.69 -16.76
CA TYR A 235 -7.50 -3.70 -16.25
C TYR A 235 -7.81 -3.39 -14.79
N ARG A 236 -6.75 -3.10 -14.03
CA ARG A 236 -6.84 -2.54 -12.68
C ARG A 236 -6.49 -1.07 -12.79
N VAL A 237 -7.50 -0.22 -12.70
CA VAL A 237 -7.36 1.22 -12.91
C VAL A 237 -7.50 1.98 -11.61
N HIS A 238 -6.87 3.15 -11.56
CA HIS A 238 -6.95 4.07 -10.44
C HIS A 238 -6.99 5.47 -11.02
N ASP A 239 -8.13 6.14 -10.84
CA ASP A 239 -8.38 7.47 -11.39
C ASP A 239 -7.57 8.56 -10.67
N ASP A 240 -7.62 9.77 -11.21
CA ASP A 240 -7.04 10.96 -10.59
C ASP A 240 -7.66 11.23 -9.19
N PRO A 241 -6.94 11.93 -8.29
CA PRO A 241 -7.48 12.36 -7.02
C PRO A 241 -8.67 13.31 -7.20
N ASP A 242 -9.59 13.30 -6.24
CA ASP A 242 -10.71 14.22 -6.19
C ASP A 242 -10.19 15.67 -6.07
N PRO A 243 -10.46 16.55 -7.05
CA PRO A 243 -9.90 17.90 -7.08
C PRO A 243 -10.30 18.73 -5.86
N GLU A 244 -11.56 18.64 -5.41
CA GLU A 244 -12.06 19.42 -4.27
C GLU A 244 -11.37 18.98 -2.98
N LYS A 245 -11.21 17.66 -2.78
CA LYS A 245 -10.49 17.13 -1.61
C LYS A 245 -9.00 17.46 -1.65
N ALA A 246 -8.38 17.45 -2.84
CA ALA A 246 -6.98 17.82 -3.01
C ALA A 246 -6.76 19.31 -2.68
N GLU A 247 -7.67 20.20 -3.11
CA GLU A 247 -7.65 21.62 -2.75
C GLU A 247 -7.83 21.85 -1.25
N GLU A 248 -8.75 21.12 -0.61
CA GLU A 248 -8.95 21.18 0.83
C GLU A 248 -7.68 20.77 1.58
N LEU A 249 -7.06 19.65 1.20
CA LEU A 249 -5.79 19.22 1.74
C LEU A 249 -4.67 20.25 1.53
N ALA A 250 -4.61 20.88 0.35
CA ALA A 250 -3.63 21.93 0.08
C ALA A 250 -3.81 23.16 0.98
N ARG A 251 -5.06 23.53 1.33
CA ARG A 251 -5.32 24.58 2.33
C ARG A 251 -4.81 24.17 3.71
N PHE A 252 -5.06 22.93 4.13
CA PHE A 252 -4.56 22.42 5.41
C PHE A 252 -3.04 22.37 5.46
N ALA A 253 -2.40 21.88 4.40
CA ALA A 253 -0.96 21.84 4.29
C ALA A 253 -0.35 23.23 4.38
N ARG A 254 -0.95 24.23 3.72
CA ARG A 254 -0.50 25.63 3.76
C ARG A 254 -0.56 26.22 5.17
N ALA A 255 -1.62 25.91 5.94
CA ALA A 255 -1.73 26.33 7.33
C ALA A 255 -0.61 25.75 8.22
N LEU A 256 -0.06 24.60 7.82
CA LEU A 256 1.09 23.95 8.46
C LEU A 256 2.44 24.33 7.80
N GLY A 257 2.46 25.35 6.93
CA GLY A 257 3.68 25.84 6.28
C GLY A 257 4.17 24.98 5.11
N PHE A 258 3.34 24.08 4.57
CA PHE A 258 3.68 23.21 3.45
C PHE A 258 2.88 23.56 2.18
N GLU A 259 3.59 23.88 1.10
CA GLU A 259 2.95 24.22 -0.18
C GLU A 259 2.71 22.99 -1.06
N MET A 260 1.46 22.86 -1.50
CA MET A 260 1.02 21.85 -2.46
C MET A 260 0.57 22.52 -3.75
N ASP A 261 1.07 22.01 -4.87
CA ASP A 261 0.60 22.33 -6.20
C ASP A 261 -0.46 21.29 -6.59
N VAL A 262 -1.69 21.79 -6.78
CA VAL A 262 -2.88 21.00 -7.13
C VAL A 262 -3.40 21.33 -8.54
N SER A 263 -2.59 21.99 -9.36
CA SER A 263 -2.98 22.44 -10.71
C SER A 263 -3.24 21.33 -11.72
N SER A 264 -2.69 20.13 -11.48
CA SER A 264 -2.83 18.97 -12.35
C SER A 264 -2.55 17.68 -11.59
N GLY A 265 -2.99 16.54 -12.12
CA GLY A 265 -2.69 15.23 -11.53
C GLY A 265 -1.18 14.99 -11.33
N GLU A 266 -0.33 15.37 -12.29
CA GLU A 266 1.13 15.24 -12.15
C GLU A 266 1.69 16.15 -11.04
N ALA A 267 1.20 17.38 -10.95
CA ALA A 267 1.59 18.31 -9.90
C ALA A 267 1.17 17.81 -8.51
N ILE A 268 -0.04 17.24 -8.39
CA ILE A 268 -0.54 16.63 -7.16
C ILE A 268 0.37 15.47 -6.73
N ALA A 269 0.70 14.55 -7.63
CA ALA A 269 1.58 13.41 -7.33
C ALA A 269 2.98 13.86 -6.87
N LYS A 270 3.55 14.89 -7.50
CA LYS A 270 4.80 15.50 -7.05
C LYS A 270 4.66 16.13 -5.67
N SER A 271 3.55 16.82 -5.40
CA SER A 271 3.26 17.44 -4.11
C SER A 271 3.09 16.40 -3.00
N TYR A 272 2.39 15.28 -3.25
CA TYR A 272 2.27 14.18 -2.29
C TYR A 272 3.62 13.54 -1.98
N ASN A 273 4.45 13.26 -2.99
CA ASN A 273 5.78 12.71 -2.75
C ASN A 273 6.71 13.69 -2.02
N ARG A 274 6.55 15.01 -2.19
CA ARG A 274 7.24 16.00 -1.34
C ARG A 274 6.70 15.97 0.09
N LEU A 275 5.38 15.88 0.26
CA LEU A 275 4.72 15.83 1.55
C LEU A 275 5.17 14.61 2.37
N ILE A 276 5.16 13.42 1.76
CA ILE A 276 5.59 12.17 2.41
C ILE A 276 7.04 12.26 2.87
N ARG A 277 7.95 12.78 2.04
CA ARG A 277 9.36 12.99 2.43
C ARG A 277 9.54 14.04 3.51
N ALA A 278 8.72 15.08 3.52
CA ALA A 278 8.75 16.09 4.58
C ALA A 278 8.20 15.52 5.90
N ALA A 279 7.15 14.70 5.82
CA ALA A 279 6.52 13.99 6.94
C ALA A 279 7.47 13.01 7.66
N GLU A 280 8.49 12.48 6.99
CA GLU A 280 9.54 11.68 7.66
C GLU A 280 10.32 12.47 8.71
N LYS A 281 10.43 13.80 8.53
CA LYS A 281 11.20 14.70 9.40
C LYS A 281 10.33 15.59 10.28
N ASP A 282 9.08 15.82 9.86
CA ASP A 282 8.13 16.68 10.55
C ASP A 282 6.90 15.88 11.02
N PRO A 283 6.78 15.60 12.32
CA PRO A 283 5.64 14.89 12.90
C PRO A 283 4.27 15.54 12.66
N THR A 284 4.26 16.86 12.43
CA THR A 284 3.06 17.66 12.12
C THR A 284 2.59 17.35 10.70
N LEU A 285 3.51 17.30 9.74
CA LEU A 285 3.20 16.93 8.36
C LEU A 285 2.85 15.44 8.22
N LYS A 286 3.37 14.57 9.10
CA LYS A 286 3.05 13.13 9.11
C LYS A 286 1.54 12.85 9.20
N MET A 287 0.78 13.74 9.82
CA MET A 287 -0.67 13.59 9.93
C MET A 287 -1.43 13.88 8.64
N LEU A 288 -0.83 14.61 7.70
CA LEU A 288 -1.45 14.90 6.42
C LEU A 288 -1.40 13.68 5.48
N ALA A 289 -0.52 12.71 5.72
CA ALA A 289 -0.39 11.53 4.86
C ALA A 289 -1.69 10.68 4.81
N PRO A 290 -2.35 10.35 5.94
CA PRO A 290 -3.67 9.72 5.91
C PRO A 290 -4.75 10.55 5.16
N LEU A 291 -4.70 11.88 5.26
CA LEU A 291 -5.64 12.75 4.55
C LEU A 291 -5.36 12.74 3.04
N ALA A 292 -4.08 12.74 2.63
CA ALA A 292 -3.67 12.60 1.24
C ALA A 292 -4.16 11.28 0.62
N ILE A 293 -4.13 10.17 1.36
CA ILE A 293 -4.69 8.90 0.87
C ILE A 293 -6.21 9.01 0.64
N ARG A 294 -6.93 9.77 1.50
CA ARG A 294 -8.40 9.92 1.40
C ARG A 294 -8.85 10.80 0.23
N THR A 295 -7.97 11.58 -0.38
CA THR A 295 -8.29 12.35 -1.60
C THR A 295 -8.23 11.47 -2.85
N MET A 296 -7.56 10.32 -2.79
CA MET A 296 -7.37 9.42 -3.91
C MET A 296 -8.68 8.73 -4.30
N ALA A 297 -8.89 8.51 -5.60
CA ALA A 297 -9.93 7.61 -6.08
C ALA A 297 -9.69 6.18 -5.58
N LYS A 298 -10.76 5.37 -5.47
CA LYS A 298 -10.61 3.94 -5.22
C LYS A 298 -10.27 3.23 -6.52
N ALA A 299 -9.26 2.36 -6.49
CA ALA A 299 -8.95 1.52 -7.65
C ALA A 299 -10.07 0.48 -7.88
N ILE A 300 -10.34 0.18 -9.15
CA ILE A 300 -11.39 -0.77 -9.58
C ILE A 300 -10.91 -1.66 -10.73
N TYR A 301 -11.63 -2.74 -10.97
CA TYR A 301 -11.49 -3.55 -12.18
C TYR A 301 -12.47 -3.05 -13.26
N THR A 302 -12.00 -2.97 -14.49
CA THR A 302 -12.79 -2.53 -15.66
C THR A 302 -12.17 -3.07 -16.96
N THR A 303 -12.91 -3.05 -18.07
CA THR A 303 -12.34 -3.31 -19.40
C THR A 303 -11.79 -2.05 -20.08
N GLU A 304 -12.00 -0.88 -19.49
CA GLU A 304 -11.52 0.39 -19.99
C GLU A 304 -10.20 0.78 -19.33
N ASN A 305 -9.13 0.92 -20.12
CA ASN A 305 -7.84 1.30 -19.58
C ASN A 305 -7.68 2.83 -19.51
N ILE A 306 -7.89 3.39 -18.32
CA ILE A 306 -7.58 4.79 -18.00
C ILE A 306 -6.21 4.97 -17.33
N GLY A 307 -5.47 3.87 -17.12
CA GLY A 307 -4.22 3.86 -16.37
C GLY A 307 -4.41 3.74 -14.86
N HIS A 308 -3.31 3.83 -14.12
CA HIS A 308 -3.28 3.70 -12.67
C HIS A 308 -2.46 4.83 -12.05
N TYR A 309 -3.17 5.89 -11.65
CA TYR A 309 -2.58 7.12 -11.15
C TYR A 309 -1.61 6.89 -9.98
N GLY A 310 -2.02 6.16 -8.93
CA GLY A 310 -1.17 5.93 -7.75
C GLY A 310 0.17 5.23 -8.04
N LEU A 311 0.24 4.43 -9.11
CA LEU A 311 1.44 3.69 -9.52
C LEU A 311 2.22 4.40 -10.64
N GLY A 312 1.64 5.44 -11.25
CA GLY A 312 2.21 6.11 -12.42
C GLY A 312 2.31 5.19 -13.65
N PHE A 313 1.37 4.25 -13.84
CA PHE A 313 1.38 3.30 -14.95
C PHE A 313 0.26 3.57 -15.94
N ALA A 314 0.58 3.63 -17.23
CA ALA A 314 -0.41 3.79 -18.30
C ALA A 314 -1.25 2.52 -18.55
N HIS A 315 -0.67 1.35 -18.27
CA HIS A 315 -1.34 0.05 -18.39
C HIS A 315 -1.03 -0.77 -17.15
N TYR A 316 -2.07 -1.23 -16.46
CA TYR A 316 -1.92 -2.05 -15.26
C TYR A 316 -3.07 -3.04 -15.11
N THR A 317 -2.76 -4.23 -14.62
CA THR A 317 -3.70 -5.31 -14.33
C THR A 317 -3.19 -6.11 -13.14
N HIS A 318 -4.02 -6.96 -12.55
CA HIS A 318 -3.57 -7.94 -11.57
C HIS A 318 -3.43 -9.30 -12.26
N PHE A 319 -2.22 -9.85 -12.22
CA PHE A 319 -1.82 -11.12 -12.82
C PHE A 319 -1.22 -12.09 -11.79
N THR A 320 -0.68 -11.57 -10.67
CA THR A 320 0.27 -12.29 -9.81
C THR A 320 -0.34 -12.95 -8.57
N SER A 321 -1.66 -13.04 -8.43
CA SER A 321 -2.27 -13.71 -7.27
C SER A 321 -3.59 -14.43 -7.56
N PRO A 322 -3.63 -15.38 -8.52
CA PRO A 322 -4.84 -16.06 -8.93
C PRO A 322 -5.39 -17.05 -7.90
N ILE A 323 -4.63 -17.46 -6.87
CA ILE A 323 -5.16 -18.30 -5.79
C ILE A 323 -6.22 -17.55 -4.98
N ARG A 324 -6.03 -16.23 -4.82
CA ARG A 324 -6.85 -15.37 -3.96
C ARG A 324 -7.61 -14.26 -4.69
N ARG A 325 -7.45 -14.11 -6.00
CA ARG A 325 -8.18 -13.11 -6.81
C ARG A 325 -8.69 -13.70 -8.13
N TYR A 326 -9.99 -13.62 -8.34
CA TYR A 326 -10.62 -14.12 -9.57
C TYR A 326 -10.30 -13.24 -10.79
N SER A 327 -9.99 -11.95 -10.59
CA SER A 327 -9.49 -11.07 -11.66
C SER A 327 -8.28 -11.67 -12.36
N ASP A 328 -7.35 -12.23 -11.59
CA ASP A 328 -6.10 -12.78 -12.09
C ASP A 328 -6.35 -14.09 -12.85
N VAL A 329 -7.32 -14.91 -12.39
CA VAL A 329 -7.78 -16.09 -13.12
C VAL A 329 -8.33 -15.72 -14.50
N LEU A 330 -9.15 -14.66 -14.59
CA LEU A 330 -9.65 -14.13 -15.87
C LEU A 330 -8.50 -13.62 -16.74
N VAL A 331 -7.56 -12.86 -16.16
CA VAL A 331 -6.38 -12.36 -16.85
C VAL A 331 -5.55 -13.51 -17.43
N HIS A 332 -5.27 -14.57 -16.67
CA HIS A 332 -4.55 -15.75 -17.14
C HIS A 332 -5.26 -16.37 -18.34
N ARG A 333 -6.58 -16.61 -18.25
CA ARG A 333 -7.38 -17.20 -19.34
C ARG A 333 -7.37 -16.35 -20.62
N ILE A 334 -7.52 -15.04 -20.49
CA ILE A 334 -7.58 -14.15 -21.65
C ILE A 334 -6.17 -13.96 -22.24
N LEU A 335 -5.15 -13.84 -21.40
CA LEU A 335 -3.77 -13.73 -21.82
C LEU A 335 -3.35 -14.95 -22.62
N ASP A 336 -3.54 -16.17 -22.08
CA ASP A 336 -3.16 -17.45 -22.71
C ASP A 336 -3.65 -17.54 -24.16
N LYS A 337 -4.94 -17.27 -24.39
CA LYS A 337 -5.57 -17.30 -25.72
C LYS A 337 -5.06 -16.21 -26.67
N ASN A 338 -4.26 -15.27 -26.16
CA ASN A 338 -3.64 -14.18 -26.89
C ASN A 338 -2.10 -14.28 -26.88
N LEU A 339 -1.49 -15.36 -26.39
CA LEU A 339 -0.06 -15.63 -26.43
C LEU A 339 0.33 -16.37 -27.72
N GLY A 340 0.49 -15.62 -28.81
CA GLY A 340 0.90 -16.19 -30.09
C GLY A 340 0.87 -15.16 -31.21
N LYS A 341 1.77 -15.32 -32.19
CA LYS A 341 1.72 -14.53 -33.44
C LYS A 341 0.46 -14.95 -34.20
N GLY A 342 -0.45 -14.00 -34.42
CA GLY A 342 -1.70 -14.22 -35.17
C GLY A 342 -2.89 -14.76 -34.35
N GLN A 343 -2.67 -15.30 -33.16
CA GLN A 343 -3.78 -15.70 -32.27
C GLN A 343 -4.52 -14.45 -31.77
N VAL A 344 -5.83 -14.40 -31.93
CA VAL A 344 -6.67 -13.30 -31.44
C VAL A 344 -7.89 -13.91 -30.79
N HIS A 345 -8.05 -13.66 -29.50
CA HIS A 345 -9.26 -14.03 -28.79
C HIS A 345 -9.93 -12.76 -28.24
N LYS A 346 -11.15 -12.51 -28.72
CA LYS A 346 -12.01 -11.43 -28.24
C LYS A 346 -12.99 -12.00 -27.23
N ALA A 347 -12.74 -11.74 -25.95
CA ALA A 347 -13.71 -12.05 -24.92
C ALA A 347 -15.01 -11.25 -25.14
N ASN A 348 -16.14 -11.75 -24.63
CA ASN A 348 -17.39 -11.00 -24.65
C ASN A 348 -17.26 -9.80 -23.71
N ILE A 349 -17.18 -8.60 -24.28
CA ILE A 349 -16.96 -7.37 -23.53
C ILE A 349 -18.06 -7.09 -22.50
N ARG A 350 -19.34 -7.31 -22.83
CA ARG A 350 -20.45 -7.02 -21.92
C ARG A 350 -20.39 -7.91 -20.69
N GLN A 351 -20.13 -9.20 -20.92
CA GLN A 351 -19.95 -10.16 -19.84
C GLN A 351 -18.72 -9.81 -18.98
N LEU A 352 -17.61 -9.43 -19.61
CA LEU A 352 -16.38 -9.08 -18.90
C LEU A 352 -16.55 -7.81 -18.07
N ASP A 353 -17.29 -6.81 -18.56
CA ASP A 353 -17.65 -5.60 -17.81
C ASP A 353 -18.50 -5.92 -16.58
N GLU A 354 -19.49 -6.80 -16.71
CA GLU A 354 -20.31 -7.27 -15.57
C GLU A 354 -19.45 -8.02 -14.55
N GLN A 355 -18.53 -8.86 -15.01
CA GLN A 355 -17.57 -9.54 -14.14
C GLN A 355 -16.68 -8.55 -13.40
N CYS A 356 -16.11 -7.55 -14.08
CA CYS A 356 -15.30 -6.50 -13.48
C CYS A 356 -16.05 -5.71 -12.40
N LYS A 357 -17.32 -5.35 -12.64
CA LYS A 357 -18.18 -4.68 -11.65
C LYS A 357 -18.42 -5.54 -10.42
N HIS A 358 -18.75 -6.82 -10.61
CA HIS A 358 -18.95 -7.77 -9.51
C HIS A 358 -17.68 -7.95 -8.68
N ILE A 359 -16.53 -8.20 -9.33
CA ILE A 359 -15.23 -8.38 -8.65
C ILE A 359 -14.87 -7.14 -7.83
N SER A 360 -15.04 -5.94 -8.40
CA SER A 360 -14.78 -4.67 -7.69
C SER A 360 -15.70 -4.50 -6.47
N ALA A 361 -16.97 -4.89 -6.58
CA ALA A 361 -17.91 -4.84 -5.47
C ALA A 361 -17.55 -5.84 -4.36
N GLN A 362 -17.10 -7.05 -4.70
CA GLN A 362 -16.67 -8.06 -3.72
C GLN A 362 -15.35 -7.67 -3.04
N GLU A 363 -14.38 -7.12 -3.77
CA GLU A 363 -13.16 -6.58 -3.18
C GLU A 363 -13.45 -5.49 -2.15
N LYS A 364 -14.38 -4.58 -2.48
CA LYS A 364 -14.81 -3.54 -1.53
C LYS A 364 -15.42 -4.15 -0.27
N LYS A 365 -16.31 -5.14 -0.41
CA LYS A 365 -16.94 -5.83 0.73
C LYS A 365 -15.90 -6.57 1.59
N ALA A 366 -14.94 -7.23 0.96
CA ALA A 366 -13.85 -7.91 1.65
C ALA A 366 -13.02 -6.92 2.47
N ALA A 367 -12.53 -5.84 1.84
CA ALA A 367 -11.74 -4.81 2.53
C ALA A 367 -12.51 -4.12 3.68
N GLU A 368 -13.82 -3.94 3.55
CA GLU A 368 -14.68 -3.46 4.63
C GLU A 368 -14.74 -4.49 5.78
N ALA A 369 -14.95 -5.77 5.50
CA ALA A 369 -14.97 -6.83 6.52
C ALA A 369 -13.63 -6.98 7.25
N GLU A 370 -12.51 -6.94 6.53
CA GLU A 370 -11.15 -7.02 7.10
C GLU A 370 -10.88 -5.85 8.06
N ARG A 371 -11.17 -4.62 7.62
CA ARG A 371 -11.04 -3.42 8.47
C ARG A 371 -11.89 -3.52 9.73
N GLU A 372 -13.13 -3.98 9.57
CA GLU A 372 -14.04 -4.11 10.70
C GLU A 372 -13.66 -5.24 11.66
N SER A 373 -13.03 -6.31 11.16
CA SER A 373 -12.43 -7.37 11.99
C SER A 373 -11.26 -6.84 12.82
N VAL A 374 -10.37 -6.01 12.21
CA VAL A 374 -9.29 -5.33 12.94
C VAL A 374 -9.86 -4.47 14.06
N LYS A 375 -10.84 -3.60 13.77
CA LYS A 375 -11.48 -2.75 14.80
C LYS A 375 -12.11 -3.57 15.92
N TYR A 376 -12.79 -4.67 15.57
CA TYR A 376 -13.38 -5.56 16.57
C TYR A 376 -12.30 -6.10 17.53
N LYS A 377 -11.18 -6.57 17.00
CA LYS A 377 -10.07 -7.09 17.82
C LYS A 377 -9.32 -6.00 18.59
N GLN A 378 -9.25 -4.77 18.08
CA GLN A 378 -8.73 -3.64 18.85
C GLN A 378 -9.61 -3.30 20.05
N VAL A 379 -10.93 -3.37 19.90
CA VAL A 379 -11.88 -3.13 20.99
C VAL A 379 -11.82 -4.27 22.02
N GLU A 380 -11.80 -5.53 21.59
CA GLU A 380 -11.63 -6.69 22.47
C GLU A 380 -10.29 -6.63 23.24
N PHE A 381 -9.22 -6.15 22.60
CA PHE A 381 -7.93 -5.96 23.24
C PHE A 381 -7.98 -4.87 24.32
N ILE A 382 -8.55 -3.69 24.00
CA ILE A 382 -8.54 -2.54 24.92
C ILE A 382 -9.54 -2.67 26.07
N GLU A 383 -10.58 -3.51 25.94
CA GLU A 383 -11.60 -3.76 26.98
C GLU A 383 -10.97 -4.20 28.31
N LYS A 384 -9.86 -4.95 28.25
CA LYS A 384 -9.09 -5.39 29.43
C LYS A 384 -8.33 -4.25 30.13
N HIS A 385 -8.26 -3.09 29.50
CA HIS A 385 -7.50 -1.92 29.93
C HIS A 385 -8.40 -0.73 30.29
N ILE A 386 -9.70 -0.96 30.52
CA ILE A 386 -10.61 0.08 31.01
C ILE A 386 -10.12 0.63 32.35
N GLY A 387 -10.11 1.95 32.46
CA GLY A 387 -9.61 2.71 33.62
C GLY A 387 -8.13 3.11 33.52
N GLU A 388 -7.37 2.49 32.61
CA GLU A 388 -5.95 2.81 32.41
C GLU A 388 -5.75 4.08 31.56
N VAL A 389 -4.61 4.73 31.75
CA VAL A 389 -4.24 5.98 31.06
C VAL A 389 -3.15 5.70 30.04
N PHE A 390 -3.38 6.09 28.80
CA PHE A 390 -2.47 5.88 27.68
C PHE A 390 -2.06 7.19 27.03
N PRO A 391 -0.82 7.28 26.51
CA PRO A 391 -0.48 8.30 25.54
C PRO A 391 -1.14 7.98 24.19
N GLY A 392 -1.72 9.00 23.57
CA GLY A 392 -2.30 8.90 22.25
C GLY A 392 -2.12 10.17 21.45
N LYS A 393 -2.32 10.06 20.14
CA LYS A 393 -2.22 11.16 19.19
C LYS A 393 -3.59 11.51 18.66
N VAL A 394 -3.94 12.79 18.67
CA VAL A 394 -5.18 13.27 18.04
C VAL A 394 -5.10 13.00 16.55
N ASN A 395 -5.98 12.15 16.00
CA ASN A 395 -5.97 11.78 14.58
C ASN A 395 -7.21 12.26 13.82
N GLY A 396 -8.18 12.86 14.53
CA GLY A 396 -9.37 13.44 13.93
C GLY A 396 -10.15 14.36 14.87
N LEU A 397 -10.87 15.32 14.30
CA LEU A 397 -11.75 16.23 15.02
C LEU A 397 -13.12 16.24 14.34
N ALA A 398 -14.19 16.14 15.14
CA ALA A 398 -15.57 16.15 14.69
C ALA A 398 -16.42 17.06 15.58
N ASP A 399 -17.61 17.42 15.11
CA ASP A 399 -18.50 18.35 15.82
C ASP A 399 -18.98 17.81 17.18
N PHE A 400 -18.82 16.50 17.42
CA PHE A 400 -19.22 15.84 18.66
C PHE A 400 -18.03 15.36 19.52
N GLY A 401 -16.79 15.47 19.06
CA GLY A 401 -15.64 15.00 19.84
C GLY A 401 -14.30 14.94 19.09
N VAL A 402 -13.33 14.36 19.78
CA VAL A 402 -11.93 14.21 19.36
C VAL A 402 -11.60 12.74 19.19
N PHE A 403 -11.04 12.36 18.04
CA PHE A 403 -10.54 11.01 17.80
C PHE A 403 -9.06 10.93 18.16
N VAL A 404 -8.69 9.87 18.88
CA VAL A 404 -7.35 9.66 19.43
C VAL A 404 -6.90 8.23 19.13
N GLU A 405 -5.75 8.11 18.49
CA GLU A 405 -5.07 6.84 18.26
C GLU A 405 -4.05 6.62 19.37
N LEU A 406 -4.11 5.48 20.07
CA LEU A 406 -3.12 5.12 21.09
C LEU A 406 -1.78 4.78 20.43
N ASN A 407 -0.67 5.23 21.04
CA ASN A 407 0.65 5.14 20.40
C ASN A 407 1.12 3.70 20.16
N ASP A 408 0.93 2.81 21.14
CA ASP A 408 1.49 1.45 21.08
C ASP A 408 0.53 0.48 20.39
N SER A 409 -0.71 0.42 20.85
CA SER A 409 -1.72 -0.52 20.33
C SER A 409 -2.40 -0.06 19.04
N ARG A 410 -2.24 1.23 18.65
CA ARG A 410 -2.92 1.84 17.51
C ARG A 410 -4.45 1.74 17.57
N CYS A 411 -5.00 1.45 18.75
CA CYS A 411 -6.44 1.48 18.96
C CYS A 411 -6.95 2.92 18.84
N GLU A 412 -8.01 3.13 18.07
CA GLU A 412 -8.63 4.43 17.90
C GLU A 412 -9.89 4.55 18.77
N GLY A 413 -9.91 5.55 19.64
CA GLY A 413 -11.07 5.89 20.46
C GLY A 413 -11.52 7.33 20.28
N MET A 414 -12.63 7.65 20.90
CA MET A 414 -13.24 8.97 20.83
C MET A 414 -13.42 9.57 22.22
N ILE A 415 -13.04 10.84 22.36
CA ILE A 415 -13.38 11.67 23.50
C ILE A 415 -14.54 12.56 23.09
N ALA A 416 -15.71 12.35 23.70
CA ALA A 416 -16.83 13.27 23.53
C ALA A 416 -16.52 14.61 24.21
N PHE A 417 -17.05 15.73 23.70
CA PHE A 417 -16.73 17.05 24.23
C PHE A 417 -17.12 17.26 25.70
N ASP A 418 -18.13 16.55 26.20
CA ASP A 418 -18.53 16.53 27.61
C ASP A 418 -17.57 15.75 28.52
N ARG A 419 -16.69 14.94 27.93
CA ARG A 419 -15.57 14.21 28.58
C ARG A 419 -14.22 14.92 28.45
N MET A 420 -14.24 16.18 27.99
CA MET A 420 -13.09 17.08 28.04
C MET A 420 -13.04 17.81 29.40
N ASP A 421 -11.88 18.32 29.78
CA ASP A 421 -11.67 19.06 31.04
C ASP A 421 -12.38 20.43 31.09
N GLN A 422 -12.76 20.96 29.93
CA GLN A 422 -13.46 22.23 29.77
C GLN A 422 -14.24 22.27 28.43
N PRO A 423 -15.12 23.26 28.21
CA PRO A 423 -15.73 23.49 26.90
C PRO A 423 -14.69 23.92 25.87
N TYR A 424 -14.70 23.29 24.70
CA TYR A 424 -13.86 23.61 23.55
C TYR A 424 -14.68 24.17 22.39
N GLU A 425 -14.08 25.09 21.63
CA GLU A 425 -14.62 25.57 20.35
C GLU A 425 -13.80 25.00 19.20
N MET A 426 -14.49 24.56 18.15
CA MET A 426 -13.85 24.10 16.91
C MET A 426 -13.25 25.29 16.16
N GLY A 427 -11.96 25.21 15.84
CA GLY A 427 -11.29 26.16 14.97
C GLY A 427 -11.64 25.96 13.50
N GLU A 428 -11.23 26.91 12.66
CA GLU A 428 -11.44 26.82 11.21
C GLU A 428 -10.83 25.54 10.64
N GLY A 429 -11.56 24.90 9.73
CA GLY A 429 -11.09 23.71 9.02
C GLY A 429 -10.96 22.43 9.86
N ARG A 430 -11.50 22.40 11.10
CA ARG A 430 -11.43 21.22 12.00
C ARG A 430 -10.00 20.69 12.23
N LEU A 431 -9.02 21.59 12.25
CA LEU A 431 -7.62 21.24 12.53
C LEU A 431 -7.23 21.46 14.00
N SER A 432 -8.04 22.20 14.74
CA SER A 432 -7.78 22.47 16.15
C SER A 432 -9.06 22.78 16.91
N ILE A 433 -9.00 22.60 18.22
CA ILE A 433 -10.01 23.02 19.17
C ILE A 433 -9.37 23.90 20.24
N ARG A 434 -10.09 24.93 20.68
CA ARG A 434 -9.60 25.89 21.69
C ARG A 434 -10.49 25.91 22.92
N GLY A 435 -9.89 25.70 24.09
CA GLY A 435 -10.58 25.72 25.38
C GLY A 435 -11.07 27.12 25.73
N ARG A 436 -12.35 27.26 26.07
CA ARG A 436 -12.97 28.57 26.38
C ARG A 436 -12.45 29.20 27.67
N ARG A 437 -11.99 28.41 28.64
CA ARG A 437 -11.61 28.93 29.97
C ARG A 437 -10.14 29.34 30.04
N ASN A 438 -9.24 28.46 29.61
CA ASN A 438 -7.79 28.68 29.71
C ASN A 438 -7.11 28.98 28.36
N GLY A 439 -7.87 28.99 27.26
CA GLY A 439 -7.35 29.23 25.91
C GLY A 439 -6.51 28.08 25.34
N GLN A 440 -6.47 26.92 26.02
CA GLN A 440 -5.68 25.75 25.63
C GLN A 440 -6.04 25.30 24.22
N LEU A 441 -5.03 25.14 23.40
CA LEU A 441 -5.18 24.71 22.02
C LEU A 441 -4.80 23.23 21.92
N ILE A 442 -5.70 22.43 21.36
CA ILE A 442 -5.41 21.04 20.97
C ILE A 442 -5.57 20.99 19.46
N ARG A 443 -4.49 20.64 18.77
CA ARG A 443 -4.44 20.49 17.33
C ARG A 443 -4.53 19.02 16.98
N MET A 444 -4.97 18.74 15.76
CA MET A 444 -4.73 17.44 15.18
C MET A 444 -3.22 17.14 15.31
N GLY A 445 -2.88 15.91 15.67
CA GLY A 445 -1.51 15.45 15.86
C GLY A 445 -0.88 15.69 17.21
N ASP A 446 -1.51 16.50 18.06
CA ASP A 446 -1.00 16.69 19.41
C ASP A 446 -1.02 15.37 20.17
N GLU A 447 0.06 15.13 20.91
CA GLU A 447 0.13 14.02 21.85
C GLU A 447 -0.60 14.42 23.13
N ILE A 448 -1.59 13.62 23.52
CA ILE A 448 -2.39 13.80 24.73
C ILE A 448 -2.42 12.51 25.54
N LYS A 449 -2.76 12.63 26.82
CA LYS A 449 -3.03 11.49 27.69
C LYS A 449 -4.54 11.31 27.80
N VAL A 450 -4.98 10.08 27.59
CA VAL A 450 -6.40 9.70 27.59
C VAL A 450 -6.60 8.52 28.52
N ARG A 451 -7.75 8.46 29.17
CA ARG A 451 -8.17 7.28 29.93
C ARG A 451 -9.24 6.54 29.14
N VAL A 452 -9.10 5.22 29.00
CA VAL A 452 -10.15 4.38 28.42
C VAL A 452 -11.24 4.24 29.47
N ILE A 453 -12.48 4.61 29.16
CA ILE A 453 -13.58 4.62 30.13
C ILE A 453 -14.62 3.54 29.86
N ASP A 454 -14.83 3.19 28.59
CA ASP A 454 -15.79 2.18 28.18
C ASP A 454 -15.46 1.63 26.78
N THR A 455 -16.01 0.47 26.47
CA THR A 455 -15.91 -0.16 25.15
C THR A 455 -17.24 -0.77 24.73
N ASP A 456 -17.65 -0.55 23.49
CA ASP A 456 -18.82 -1.19 22.90
C ASP A 456 -18.38 -2.08 21.74
N ILE A 457 -18.21 -3.37 22.02
CA ILE A 457 -17.76 -4.36 21.03
C ILE A 457 -18.75 -4.53 19.87
N LYS A 458 -20.07 -4.35 20.12
CA LYS A 458 -21.11 -4.48 19.08
C LYS A 458 -21.01 -3.32 18.10
N ARG A 459 -20.79 -2.10 18.60
CA ARG A 459 -20.59 -0.90 17.79
C ARG A 459 -19.14 -0.69 17.35
N ARG A 460 -18.21 -1.49 17.86
CA ARG A 460 -16.76 -1.37 17.64
C ARG A 460 -16.23 0.01 18.03
N ARG A 461 -16.59 0.47 19.24
CA ARG A 461 -16.24 1.80 19.75
C ARG A 461 -15.43 1.70 21.05
N ILE A 462 -14.50 2.63 21.19
CA ILE A 462 -13.71 2.84 22.41
C ILE A 462 -14.02 4.26 22.87
N GLU A 463 -14.56 4.39 24.07
CA GLU A 463 -14.82 5.68 24.69
C GLU A 463 -13.64 6.06 25.59
N MET A 464 -13.23 7.32 25.48
CA MET A 464 -12.10 7.86 26.21
C MET A 464 -12.47 9.18 26.88
N GLU A 465 -11.73 9.54 27.92
CA GLU A 465 -11.77 10.88 28.50
C GLU A 465 -10.39 11.55 28.46
N PHE A 466 -10.41 12.87 28.36
CA PHE A 466 -9.19 13.66 28.36
C PHE A 466 -8.58 13.71 29.77
N VAL A 467 -7.28 13.42 29.89
CA VAL A 467 -6.57 13.47 31.17
C VAL A 467 -5.64 14.69 31.23
N ALA A 468 -4.76 14.84 30.23
CA ALA A 468 -3.80 15.95 30.18
C ALA A 468 -3.15 16.08 28.80
N LEU A 469 -2.54 17.22 28.51
CA LEU A 469 -1.56 17.32 27.43
C LEU A 469 -0.30 16.52 27.76
N SER A 470 0.36 15.96 26.75
CA SER A 470 1.72 15.45 26.92
C SER A 470 2.71 16.60 27.14
N ALA A 471 3.84 16.32 27.80
CA ALA A 471 4.88 17.33 28.07
C ALA A 471 5.45 17.97 26.79
N LYS A 472 5.43 17.27 25.64
CA LYS A 472 5.89 17.78 24.34
C LYS A 472 4.91 18.78 23.69
N ALA A 473 3.60 18.63 23.91
CA ALA A 473 2.61 19.57 23.37
C ALA A 473 2.69 20.96 24.03
N SER A 474 3.17 21.03 25.27
CA SER A 474 3.28 22.29 26.02
C SER A 474 4.32 23.27 25.48
N GLU A 475 5.30 22.83 24.67
CA GLU A 475 6.32 23.70 24.08
C GLU A 475 5.82 24.41 22.82
N ASN A 476 4.97 23.77 22.01
CA ASN A 476 4.40 24.35 20.78
C ASN A 476 3.24 25.34 21.04
N GLY A 477 2.72 25.40 22.26
CA GLY A 477 1.56 26.22 22.64
C GLY A 477 1.86 27.60 23.24
N ARG A 478 3.13 27.96 23.44
CA ARG A 478 3.51 29.30 23.94
C ARG A 478 3.68 30.28 22.78
N GLU A 479 2.58 30.72 22.18
CA GLU A 479 2.58 32.00 21.47
C GLU A 479 2.88 33.10 22.49
N THR A 480 4.10 33.64 22.42
CA THR A 480 4.48 34.83 23.18
C THR A 480 3.62 36.00 22.72
N ALA A 481 2.72 36.46 23.59
CA ALA A 481 1.99 37.71 23.38
C ALA A 481 2.98 38.86 23.08
N PRO A 482 2.71 39.72 22.09
CA PRO A 482 3.59 40.84 21.79
C PRO A 482 3.58 41.82 22.97
N ARG A 483 4.73 42.00 23.62
CA ARG A 483 4.93 43.06 24.61
C ARG A 483 4.73 44.41 23.93
N GLN A 484 3.65 45.11 24.28
CA GLN A 484 3.48 46.53 23.98
C GLN A 484 4.65 47.31 24.58
N ASN A 485 5.52 47.83 23.72
CA ASN A 485 6.62 48.67 24.10
C ASN A 485 6.10 50.11 24.25
N ASN A 486 5.80 50.52 25.49
CA ASN A 486 5.48 51.91 25.81
C ASN A 486 6.75 52.76 25.63
N GLY A 487 6.82 53.47 24.51
CA GLY A 487 7.88 54.44 24.22
C GLY A 487 7.77 55.69 25.09
N ALA A 488 8.79 55.91 25.93
CA ALA A 488 9.09 57.21 26.52
C ALA A 488 10.15 57.96 25.68
N PRO A 489 10.22 59.31 25.72
CA PRO A 489 10.75 60.12 24.63
C PRO A 489 12.27 60.29 24.66
N SER A 490 12.87 60.37 23.47
CA SER A 490 14.31 60.65 23.27
C SER A 490 14.68 62.11 23.57
N PRO A 491 15.84 62.39 24.18
CA PRO A 491 16.34 63.74 24.34
C PRO A 491 17.14 64.20 23.10
N ARG A 492 16.83 65.42 22.65
CA ARG A 492 17.58 66.19 21.65
C ARG A 492 19.03 66.44 22.13
N ARG A 493 20.01 66.19 21.26
CA ARG A 493 21.33 66.85 21.33
C ARG A 493 21.74 67.39 19.95
N GLY A 494 22.22 68.62 20.00
CA GLY A 494 22.35 69.53 18.87
C GLY A 494 23.66 69.46 18.09
N ARG A 495 23.63 70.31 17.04
CA ARG A 495 24.65 70.70 16.08
C ARG A 495 26.08 70.88 16.63
N SER A 496 27.05 70.42 15.85
CA SER A 496 28.23 71.23 15.48
C SER A 496 28.89 70.75 14.17
N GLY A 497 28.73 71.58 13.13
CA GLY A 497 29.85 72.21 12.41
C GLY A 497 30.91 71.38 11.65
N LYS A 498 30.87 71.60 10.33
CA LYS A 498 31.99 71.83 9.38
C LYS A 498 32.78 70.63 8.85
N GLY A 499 32.84 70.57 7.51
CA GLY A 499 34.15 70.59 6.85
C GLY A 499 34.39 69.62 5.69
N HIS A 500 33.97 70.03 4.49
CA HIS A 500 34.76 70.00 3.25
C HIS A 500 35.17 68.69 2.54
N ARG A 501 34.85 68.72 1.23
CA ARG A 501 35.62 68.30 0.03
C ARG A 501 35.41 66.91 -0.58
N ASN A 502 34.75 66.95 -1.74
CA ASN A 502 35.18 66.42 -3.05
C ASN A 502 35.91 65.06 -3.08
N ALA A 503 35.36 64.10 -3.82
CA ALA A 503 35.75 63.87 -5.22
C ALA A 503 35.00 62.70 -5.89
N ARG A 504 34.57 63.02 -7.12
CA ARG A 504 34.16 62.23 -8.28
C ARG A 504 34.74 60.82 -8.51
N LYS A 505 33.94 60.09 -9.33
CA LYS A 505 34.24 59.01 -10.31
C LYS A 505 34.45 57.62 -9.67
N LYS A 506 33.85 56.54 -10.18
CA LYS A 506 33.34 56.22 -11.52
C LYS A 506 32.21 55.20 -11.41
#